data_AF-Q0ANZ9-F1
#
_entry.id   AF-Q0ANZ9-F1
#
_cell.length_a   1.000
_cell.length_b   1.000
_cell.length_c   1.000
_cell.angle_alpha   90.00
_cell.angle_beta   90.00
_cell.angle_gamma   90.00
#
_symmetry.space_group_name_H-M   'P 1'
#
loop_
_entity.id
_entity.type
_entity.pdbx_description
1 polymer ?
#
loop_
_entity_poly.entity_id
_entity_poly.type
_entity_poly.pdbx_seq_one_letter_code
_entity_poly.pdbx_strand_id
1 'polypeptide(L)'
;MAFTDVETAQAHQAAFADPTGEDLCKLGILYSTGQGGEIDYVEAHKWFNLAALMGSEPAKYYRAEISDQMSTLEVASAQRAAREWLSTRH
;
A
#
# COMPACT_ATOMS: atom_id res chain seq x y z
N MET A 1 -2.26 1.86 -27.20
CA MET A 1 -3.69 1.83 -26.83
C MET A 1 -3.77 1.02 -25.53
N ALA A 2 -4.01 1.74 -24.42
CA ALA A 2 -4.50 1.27 -23.12
C ALA A 2 -4.23 -0.19 -22.70
N PHE A 3 -3.14 -0.45 -21.99
CA PHE A 3 -3.12 -1.49 -20.95
C PHE A 3 -3.58 -0.81 -19.66
N THR A 4 -4.89 -0.64 -19.53
CA THR A 4 -5.55 -0.02 -18.39
C THR A 4 -5.79 -1.05 -17.28
N ASP A 5 -5.09 -0.86 -16.17
CA ASP A 5 -5.68 -0.39 -14.90
C ASP A 5 -6.25 -1.38 -13.84
N VAL A 6 -6.18 -2.71 -14.00
CA VAL A 6 -6.66 -3.62 -12.93
C VAL A 6 -5.70 -4.77 -12.60
N GLU A 7 -4.85 -5.18 -13.54
CA GLU A 7 -4.02 -6.38 -13.38
C GLU A 7 -2.78 -6.17 -12.49
N THR A 8 -2.21 -4.97 -12.42
CA THR A 8 -1.02 -4.69 -11.59
C THR A 8 -1.32 -4.68 -10.09
N ALA A 9 -2.51 -4.24 -9.66
CA ALA A 9 -2.89 -4.27 -8.24
C ALA A 9 -3.21 -5.69 -7.72
N GLN A 10 -3.83 -6.54 -8.56
CA GLN A 10 -4.10 -7.94 -8.22
C GLN A 10 -2.87 -8.85 -8.37
N ALA A 11 -2.01 -8.62 -9.38
CA ALA A 11 -0.80 -9.43 -9.59
C ALA A 11 0.24 -9.28 -8.46
N HIS A 12 0.35 -8.10 -7.84
CA HIS A 12 1.26 -7.93 -6.70
C HIS A 12 0.76 -8.62 -5.42
N GLN A 13 -0.56 -8.76 -5.22
CA GLN A 13 -1.13 -9.48 -4.07
C GLN A 13 -0.88 -10.99 -4.12
N ALA A 14 -0.79 -11.56 -5.33
CA ALA A 14 -0.53 -12.98 -5.55
C ALA A 14 0.97 -13.34 -5.53
N ALA A 15 1.87 -12.36 -5.68
CA ALA A 15 3.31 -12.61 -5.77
C ALA A 15 3.97 -12.95 -4.42
N PHE A 16 3.39 -12.48 -3.32
CA PHE A 16 3.99 -12.67 -1.99
C PHE A 16 3.21 -13.71 -1.17
N ALA A 17 3.68 -14.96 -1.25
CA ALA A 17 3.26 -16.01 -0.33
C ALA A 17 3.53 -15.59 1.14
N ASP A 18 4.68 -14.97 1.40
CA ASP A 18 5.07 -14.37 2.67
C ASP A 18 5.77 -13.02 2.43
N PRO A 19 5.01 -11.90 2.26
CA PRO A 19 5.61 -10.60 2.02
C PRO A 19 6.35 -10.13 3.26
N THR A 20 7.58 -9.65 3.10
CA THR A 20 8.28 -8.98 4.20
C THR A 20 7.80 -7.54 4.35
N GLY A 21 8.10 -6.91 5.49
CA GLY A 21 7.83 -5.48 5.67
C GLY A 21 8.55 -4.60 4.64
N GLU A 22 9.65 -5.07 4.06
CA GLU A 22 10.36 -4.36 3.00
C GLU A 22 9.62 -4.47 1.65
N ASP A 23 9.07 -5.64 1.33
CA ASP A 23 8.29 -5.87 0.10
C ASP A 23 7.04 -4.99 0.07
N LEU A 24 6.30 -4.96 1.17
CA LEU A 24 5.12 -4.10 1.32
C LEU A 24 5.50 -2.61 1.28
N CYS A 25 6.68 -2.24 1.79
CA CYS A 25 7.17 -0.87 1.70
C CYS A 25 7.46 -0.46 0.25
N LYS A 26 8.10 -1.34 -0.53
CA LYS A 26 8.33 -1.10 -1.96
C LYS A 26 7.02 -0.94 -2.71
N LEU A 27 6.01 -1.74 -2.37
CA LEU A 27 4.69 -1.61 -2.95
C LEU A 27 4.08 -0.24 -2.65
N GLY A 28 4.12 0.21 -1.39
CA GLY A 28 3.67 1.54 -1.01
C GLY A 28 4.36 2.65 -1.81
N ILE A 29 5.66 2.51 -2.07
CA ILE A 29 6.44 3.47 -2.88
C ILE A 29 5.91 3.51 -4.33
N LEU A 30 5.63 2.37 -4.94
CA LEU A 30 5.11 2.31 -6.31
C LEU A 30 3.79 3.07 -6.45
N TYR A 31 2.86 2.87 -5.51
CA TYR A 31 1.59 3.59 -5.48
C TYR A 31 1.75 5.08 -5.18
N SER A 32 2.68 5.45 -4.28
CA SER A 32 2.94 6.86 -3.95
C SER A 32 3.62 7.64 -5.08
N THR A 33 4.36 6.94 -5.95
CA THR A 33 5.09 7.55 -7.08
C THR A 33 4.34 7.43 -8.39
N GLY A 34 3.23 6.68 -8.44
CA GLY A 34 2.50 6.40 -9.67
C GLY A 34 3.29 5.50 -10.65
N GLN A 35 4.28 4.74 -10.16
CA GLN A 35 5.00 3.76 -10.99
C GLN A 35 4.09 2.55 -11.27
N GLY A 36 3.14 2.75 -12.19
CA GLY A 36 2.11 1.77 -12.57
C GLY A 36 0.78 2.39 -13.02
N GLY A 37 0.61 3.72 -12.94
CA GLY A 37 -0.64 4.41 -13.24
C GLY A 37 -0.69 5.79 -12.60
N GLU A 38 -1.83 6.14 -12.01
CA GLU A 38 -2.00 7.36 -11.21
C GLU A 38 -1.47 7.19 -9.79
N ILE A 39 -1.19 8.30 -9.11
CA ILE A 39 -0.78 8.29 -7.70
C ILE A 39 -1.99 7.94 -6.84
N ASP A 40 -1.89 6.86 -6.09
CA ASP A 40 -2.92 6.45 -5.14
C ASP A 40 -2.34 6.43 -3.71
N TYR A 41 -2.59 7.50 -2.96
CA TYR A 41 -2.15 7.61 -1.58
C TYR A 41 -2.91 6.66 -0.64
N VAL A 42 -4.13 6.24 -0.98
CA VAL A 42 -4.92 5.29 -0.17
C VAL A 42 -4.28 3.91 -0.22
N GLU A 43 -3.95 3.42 -1.42
CA GLU A 43 -3.20 2.16 -1.57
C GLU A 43 -1.79 2.28 -0.99
N ALA A 44 -1.06 3.37 -1.26
CA ALA A 44 0.26 3.57 -0.69
C ALA A 44 0.24 3.49 0.85
N HIS A 45 -0.70 4.19 1.49
CA HIS A 45 -0.83 4.19 2.94
C HIS A 45 -1.21 2.82 3.49
N LYS A 46 -2.08 2.07 2.80
CA LYS A 46 -2.40 0.69 3.17
C LYS A 46 -1.12 -0.16 3.24
N TRP A 47 -0.29 -0.12 2.20
CA TRP A 47 0.92 -0.94 2.12
C TRP A 47 1.98 -0.52 3.12
N PHE A 48 2.20 0.78 3.31
CA PHE A 48 3.10 1.28 4.35
C PHE A 48 2.62 0.94 5.75
N ASN A 49 1.32 0.96 6.01
CA ASN A 49 0.77 0.56 7.30
C ASN A 49 1.03 -0.92 7.60
N LEU A 50 0.84 -1.80 6.60
CA LEU A 50 1.14 -3.23 6.75
C LEU A 50 2.65 -3.47 6.91
N ALA A 51 3.49 -2.80 6.11
CA ALA A 51 4.94 -2.85 6.22
C ALA A 51 5.44 -2.42 7.62
N ALA A 52 4.86 -1.35 8.17
CA ALA A 52 5.17 -0.85 9.49
C ALA A 52 4.79 -1.85 10.60
N LEU A 53 3.67 -2.56 10.45
CA LEU A 53 3.27 -3.64 11.37
C LEU A 53 4.26 -4.80 11.36
N MET A 54 4.93 -5.04 10.23
CA MET A 54 5.97 -6.06 10.08
C MET A 54 7.37 -5.58 10.52
N GLY A 55 7.49 -4.37 11.09
CA GLY A 55 8.74 -3.84 11.63
C GLY A 55 9.57 -2.99 10.64
N SER A 56 9.03 -2.64 9.47
CA SER A 56 9.72 -1.73 8.54
C SER A 56 9.72 -0.29 9.08
N GLU A 57 10.87 0.19 9.53
CA GLU A 57 11.07 1.58 9.94
C GLU A 57 10.84 2.58 8.79
N PRO A 58 11.37 2.36 7.56
CA PRO A 58 11.11 3.25 6.43
C PRO A 58 9.62 3.40 6.12
N ALA A 59 8.84 2.33 6.27
CA ALA A 59 7.41 2.38 6.04
C ALA A 59 6.66 3.29 7.02
N LYS A 60 7.11 3.39 8.28
CA LYS A 60 6.53 4.32 9.25
C LYS A 60 6.73 5.77 8.80
N TYR A 61 7.92 6.08 8.29
CA TYR A 61 8.25 7.40 7.75
C TYR A 61 7.37 7.72 6.53
N TYR A 62 7.37 6.85 5.52
CA TYR A 62 6.57 7.09 4.31
C TYR A 62 5.08 7.17 4.59
N ARG A 63 4.55 6.32 5.49
CA ARG A 63 3.15 6.39 5.92
C ARG A 63 2.82 7.77 6.50
N ALA A 64 3.68 8.31 7.37
CA ALA A 64 3.47 9.60 8.01
C ALA A 64 3.52 10.74 6.98
N GLU A 65 4.50 10.71 6.08
CA GLU A 65 4.67 11.70 5.00
C GLU A 65 3.42 11.78 4.13
N ILE A 66 2.92 10.64 3.63
CA ILE A 66 1.74 10.67 2.75
C ILE A 66 0.45 10.93 3.53
N SER A 67 0.38 10.61 4.84
CA SER A 67 -0.79 10.92 5.66
C SER A 67 -1.05 12.42 5.75
N ASP A 68 0.00 13.24 5.66
CA ASP A 68 -0.12 14.70 5.66
C ASP A 68 -0.78 15.23 4.37
N GLN A 69 -0.65 14.49 3.26
CA GLN A 69 -1.26 14.81 1.97
C GLN A 69 -2.67 14.23 1.80
N MET A 70 -3.11 13.38 2.74
CA MET A 70 -4.40 12.70 2.68
C MET A 70 -5.44 13.37 3.57
N SER A 71 -6.70 13.29 3.16
CA SER A 71 -7.83 13.60 4.04
C SER A 71 -8.05 12.51 5.09
N THR A 72 -8.70 12.86 6.19
CA THR A 72 -9.10 11.90 7.24
C THR A 72 -9.92 10.73 6.69
N LEU A 73 -10.74 10.97 5.65
CA LEU A 73 -11.54 9.94 4.99
C LEU A 73 -10.66 8.94 4.24
N GLU A 74 -9.67 9.43 3.50
CA GLU A 74 -8.72 8.59 2.76
C GLU A 74 -7.86 7.76 3.71
N VAL A 75 -7.39 8.34 4.81
CA VAL A 75 -6.64 7.61 5.85
C VAL A 75 -7.52 6.51 6.47
N ALA A 76 -8.79 6.80 6.75
CA ALA A 76 -9.73 5.80 7.27
C ALA A 76 -9.96 4.66 6.28
N SER A 77 -10.11 4.97 4.99
CA SER A 77 -10.23 3.98 3.91
C SER A 77 -8.99 3.10 3.80
N ALA A 78 -7.80 3.70 3.80
CA ALA A 78 -6.53 2.97 3.75
C ALA A 78 -6.34 2.02 4.94
N GLN A 79 -6.66 2.49 6.15
CA GLN A 79 -6.60 1.66 7.36
C GLN A 79 -7.60 0.50 7.35
N ARG A 80 -8.81 0.73 6.84
CA ARG A 80 -9.81 -0.35 6.67
C ARG A 80 -9.32 -1.39 5.68
N ALA A 81 -8.83 -0.96 4.51
CA ALA A 81 -8.31 -1.86 3.50
C ALA A 81 -7.10 -2.68 3.99
N ALA A 82 -6.24 -2.10 4.84
CA ALA A 82 -5.14 -2.82 5.47
C ALA A 82 -5.64 -3.91 6.43
N ARG A 83 -6.65 -3.60 7.26
CA ARG A 83 -7.25 -4.57 8.18
C ARG A 83 -7.93 -5.72 7.43
N GLU A 84 -8.66 -5.38 6.37
CA GLU A 84 -9.32 -6.37 5.52
C GLU A 84 -8.29 -7.31 4.88
N TRP A 85 -7.20 -6.77 4.35
CA TRP A 85 -6.11 -7.57 3.78
C TRP A 85 -5.46 -8.53 4.80
N LEU A 86 -5.32 -8.12 6.07
CA LEU A 86 -4.86 -9.02 7.13
C LEU A 86 -5.90 -10.10 7.43
N SER A 87 -7.19 -9.76 7.39
CA SER A 87 -8.27 -10.71 7.70
C SER A 87 -8.48 -11.77 6.61
N THR A 88 -8.17 -11.47 5.35
CA THR A 88 -8.27 -12.45 4.25
C THR A 88 -7.11 -13.45 4.21
N ARG A 89 -6.02 -13.20 4.95
CA ARG A 89 -4.82 -14.05 5.00
C ARG A 89 -4.72 -14.91 6.26
N HIS A 90 -5.80 -14.98 7.06
CA HIS A 90 -5.84 -15.66 8.35
C HIS A 90 -6.47 -17.06 8.30
#